data_AF-A0A651DYL7-F1
#
_entry.id   AF-A0A651DYL7-F1
#
_cell.length_a   1.000
_cell.length_b   1.000
_cell.length_c   1.000
_cell.angle_alpha   90.00
_cell.angle_beta   90.00
_cell.angle_gamma   90.00
#
_symmetry.space_group_name_H-M   'P 1'
#
loop_
_entity.id
_entity.type
_entity.pdbx_description
1 polymer ?
#
loop_
_entity_poly.entity_id
_entity_poly.type
_entity_poly.pdbx_seq_one_letter_code
_entity_poly.pdbx_strand_id
1 'polypeptide(L)'
;MVVATIVRTRGSTPRKEGARMIVGADGRVRAGTVGGGCGEGEVIEAAAATLRDGQSRTVRVDLTEDLLTLSPAVCGGIMEIRVEPA
;
A
#
# COMPACT_ATOMS: atom_id res chain seq x y z
N MET A 1 10.02 1.60 -13.24
CA MET A 1 8.68 1.26 -12.70
C MET A 1 8.80 1.19 -11.18
N VAL A 2 7.73 0.92 -10.43
CA VAL A 2 7.82 0.78 -8.97
C VAL A 2 7.09 -0.48 -8.51
N VAL A 3 7.67 -1.14 -7.50
CA VAL A 3 7.06 -2.26 -6.80
C VAL A 3 6.77 -1.84 -5.37
N ALA A 4 5.51 -1.98 -4.97
CA ALA A 4 5.07 -1.84 -3.59
C ALA A 4 4.88 -3.24 -3.00
N THR A 5 5.57 -3.56 -1.90
CA THR A 5 5.51 -4.87 -1.23
C THR A 5 5.11 -4.69 0.21
N ILE A 6 4.11 -5.45 0.67
CA ILE A 6 3.79 -5.51 2.10
C ILE A 6 4.92 -6.26 2.80
N VAL A 7 5.71 -5.55 3.61
CA VAL A 7 6.86 -6.11 4.34
C VAL A 7 6.50 -6.48 5.77
N ARG A 8 5.42 -5.91 6.31
CA ARG A 8 4.93 -6.25 7.65
C ARG A 8 3.43 -6.11 7.75
N THR A 9 2.78 -6.99 8.50
CA THR A 9 1.38 -6.83 8.91
C THR A 9 1.19 -7.09 10.40
N ARG A 10 0.21 -6.42 11.01
CA ARG A 10 -0.22 -6.67 12.39
C ARG A 10 -1.75 -6.64 12.45
N GLY A 11 -2.34 -7.61 13.13
CA GLY A 11 -3.80 -7.73 13.22
C GLY A 11 -4.43 -8.26 11.92
N SER A 12 -5.69 -7.91 11.70
CA SER A 12 -6.42 -8.34 10.51
C SER A 12 -6.25 -7.31 9.39
N THR A 13 -5.82 -7.78 8.23
CA THR A 13 -5.40 -6.95 7.10
C THR A 13 -5.88 -7.64 5.82
N PRO A 14 -6.31 -6.88 4.79
CA PRO A 14 -6.91 -7.45 3.57
C PRO A 14 -5.92 -8.27 2.76
N ARG A 15 -4.63 -7.93 2.87
CA ARG A 15 -3.50 -8.67 2.33
C ARG A 15 -2.47 -8.92 3.42
N LYS A 16 -1.61 -9.91 3.18
CA LYS A 16 -0.55 -10.33 4.10
C LYS A 16 0.83 -9.98 3.53
N GLU A 17 1.83 -10.10 4.39
CA GLU A 17 3.23 -9.94 4.04
C GLU A 17 3.57 -10.72 2.76
N GLY A 18 4.36 -10.10 1.89
CA GLY A 18 4.73 -10.63 0.58
C GLY A 18 3.75 -10.29 -0.55
N ALA A 19 2.55 -9.79 -0.26
CA ALA A 19 1.68 -9.25 -1.30
C ALA A 19 2.34 -8.04 -1.99
N ARG A 20 2.15 -7.93 -3.31
CA ARG A 20 2.79 -6.90 -4.14
C ARG A 20 1.79 -6.19 -5.03
N MET A 21 2.12 -4.94 -5.34
CA MET A 21 1.45 -4.12 -6.34
C MET A 21 2.51 -3.46 -7.22
N ILE A 22 2.27 -3.45 -8.53
CA ILE A 22 3.18 -2.88 -9.52
C ILE A 22 2.56 -1.61 -10.07
N VAL A 23 3.32 -0.51 -10.04
CA VAL A 23 2.92 0.79 -10.61
C VAL A 23 3.81 1.11 -11.81
N GLY A 24 3.18 1.35 -12.95
CA GLY A 24 3.84 1.73 -14.20
C GLY A 24 4.40 3.15 -14.14
N ALA A 25 5.27 3.50 -15.08
CA ALA A 25 5.85 4.85 -15.16
C ALA A 25 4.80 5.96 -15.42
N ASP A 26 3.63 5.60 -15.93
CA ASP A 26 2.47 6.48 -16.10
C ASP A 26 1.65 6.66 -14.79
N GLY A 27 2.14 6.13 -13.67
CA GLY A 27 1.48 6.21 -12.36
C GLY A 27 0.29 5.27 -12.20
N ARG A 28 -0.04 4.44 -13.20
CA ARG A 28 -1.19 3.51 -13.13
C ARG A 28 -0.75 2.13 -12.65
N VAL A 29 -1.59 1.50 -11.82
CA VAL A 29 -1.40 0.12 -11.37
C VAL A 29 -1.44 -0.84 -12.57
N ARG A 30 -0.45 -1.73 -12.66
CA ARG A 30 -0.31 -2.73 -13.73
C ARG A 30 -0.74 -4.12 -13.28
N ALA A 31 -0.45 -4.47 -12.04
CA ALA A 31 -0.76 -5.78 -11.49
C ALA A 31 -0.75 -5.75 -9.96
N GLY A 32 -1.51 -6.66 -9.36
CA GLY A 32 -1.55 -6.84 -7.92
C GLY A 32 -2.30 -5.73 -7.18
N THR A 33 -2.32 -5.85 -5.86
CA THR A 33 -2.97 -4.92 -4.93
C THR A 33 -2.38 -5.14 -3.54
N VAL A 34 -2.29 -4.08 -2.75
CA VAL A 34 -1.89 -4.15 -1.34
C VAL A 34 -3.08 -4.19 -0.38
N GLY A 35 -4.32 -4.20 -0.88
CA GLY A 35 -5.51 -4.28 -0.04
C GLY A 35 -6.76 -3.58 -0.58
N GLY A 36 -6.62 -2.71 -1.59
CA GLY A 36 -7.71 -1.85 -2.07
C GLY A 36 -8.11 -0.77 -1.05
N GLY A 37 -9.02 0.12 -1.46
CA GLY A 37 -9.57 1.17 -0.59
C GLY A 37 -8.59 2.32 -0.30
N CYS A 38 -8.82 3.03 0.81
CA CYS A 38 -8.08 4.26 1.17
C CYS A 38 -6.55 4.02 1.23
N GLY A 39 -6.12 2.93 1.85
CA GLY A 39 -4.70 2.60 1.99
C GLY A 39 -3.97 2.32 0.67
N GLU A 40 -4.67 1.94 -0.40
CA GLU A 40 -4.05 1.76 -1.71
C GLU A 40 -3.72 3.10 -2.38
N GLY A 41 -4.53 4.14 -2.13
CA GLY A 41 -4.29 5.49 -2.63
C GLY A 41 -2.97 6.07 -2.13
N GLU A 42 -2.73 5.99 -0.82
CA GLU A 42 -1.47 6.46 -0.20
C GLU A 42 -0.24 5.76 -0.79
N VAL A 43 -0.35 4.46 -1.07
CA VAL A 43 0.74 3.69 -1.68
C VAL A 43 0.98 4.11 -3.14
N ILE A 44 -0.07 4.44 -3.89
CA ILE A 44 0.04 4.97 -5.26
C ILE A 44 0.72 6.35 -5.26
N GLU A 45 0.41 7.22 -4.31
CA GLU A 45 1.07 8.53 -4.19
C GLU A 45 2.56 8.38 -3.87
N ALA A 46 2.91 7.49 -2.93
CA ALA A 46 4.30 7.17 -2.63
C ALA A 46 5.02 6.55 -3.84
N ALA A 47 4.34 5.73 -4.64
CA ALA A 47 4.87 5.18 -5.87
C ALA A 47 5.13 6.27 -6.91
N ALA A 48 4.22 7.23 -7.09
CA ALA A 48 4.41 8.37 -7.98
C ALA A 48 5.59 9.26 -7.55
N ALA A 49 5.80 9.44 -6.25
CA ALA A 49 6.98 10.14 -5.74
C ALA A 49 8.28 9.35 -6.01
N THR A 50 8.25 8.03 -5.82
CA THR A 50 9.38 7.12 -6.09
C THR A 50 9.75 7.06 -7.56
N LEU A 51 8.77 7.09 -8.45
CA LEU A 51 8.99 7.18 -9.89
C LEU A 51 9.69 8.50 -10.29
N ARG A 52 9.46 9.59 -9.55
CA ARG A 52 10.02 10.91 -9.86
C ARG A 52 11.47 11.07 -9.42
N ASP A 53 11.83 10.57 -8.24
CA ASP A 53 13.17 10.80 -7.65
C ASP A 53 14.02 9.54 -7.48
N GLY A 54 13.48 8.37 -7.78
CA GLY A 54 14.17 7.09 -7.64
C GLY A 54 14.45 6.70 -6.18
N GLN A 55 13.86 7.37 -5.18
CA GLN A 55 14.12 7.08 -3.78
C GLN A 55 13.09 6.10 -3.22
N SER A 56 13.54 5.06 -2.54
CA SER A 56 12.63 4.09 -1.93
C SER A 56 11.94 4.66 -0.69
N ARG A 57 10.69 4.27 -0.45
CA ARG A 57 9.84 4.79 0.63
C ARG A 57 9.18 3.66 1.41
N THR A 58 8.77 3.95 2.64
CA THR A 58 7.94 3.04 3.44
C THR A 58 6.65 3.75 3.80
N VAL A 59 5.52 3.13 3.48
CA VAL A 59 4.17 3.63 3.77
C VAL A 59 3.59 2.75 4.87
N ARG A 60 3.07 3.37 5.93
CA ARG A 60 2.37 2.68 7.00
C ARG A 60 0.88 2.95 6.84
N VAL A 61 0.12 1.91 6.54
CA VAL A 61 -1.34 1.97 6.42
C VAL A 61 -1.95 1.44 7.70
N ASP A 62 -2.67 2.31 8.42
CA ASP A 62 -3.39 1.97 9.63
C ASP A 62 -4.88 1.80 9.32
N LEU A 63 -5.37 0.56 9.34
CA LEU A 63 -6.79 0.23 9.12
C LEU A 63 -7.56 0.14 10.44
N THR A 64 -7.00 0.64 11.54
CA THR A 64 -7.67 0.66 12.86
C THR A 64 -8.43 1.95 13.11
N GLU A 65 -8.05 3.07 12.47
CA GLU A 65 -8.74 4.36 12.68
C GLU A 65 -10.18 4.37 12.13
N ASP A 66 -10.45 3.58 11.10
CA ASP A 66 -11.78 3.46 10.46
C ASP A 66 -12.77 2.61 11.31
N LEU A 67 -12.37 2.12 12.50
CA LEU A 67 -13.30 1.52 13.48
C LEU A 67 -14.31 2.55 14.02
N LEU A 68 -13.96 3.83 14.08
CA LEU A 68 -14.82 4.88 14.64
C LEU A 68 -16.01 5.24 13.71
N THR A 69 -15.90 4.91 12.43
CA THR A 69 -16.81 5.29 11.35
C THR A 69 -17.81 4.20 10.95
N LEU A 70 -17.83 3.04 11.64
CA LEU A 70 -18.77 1.92 11.41
C LEU A 70 -18.84 1.46 9.94
N SER A 71 -17.79 1.68 9.15
CA SER A 71 -17.71 1.18 7.78
C SER A 71 -17.53 -0.35 7.82
N PRO A 72 -18.30 -1.15 7.06
CA PRO A 72 -18.19 -2.62 7.07
C PRO A 72 -16.87 -3.16 6.47
N ALA A 73 -15.95 -2.30 6.03
CA ALA A 73 -14.68 -2.64 5.39
C ALA A 73 -13.46 -2.63 6.34
N VAL A 74 -13.69 -2.64 7.66
CA VAL A 74 -12.61 -2.45 8.63
C VAL A 74 -11.92 -3.78 8.92
N CYS A 75 -10.74 -3.97 8.32
CA CYS A 75 -9.91 -5.12 8.63
C CYS A 75 -9.30 -5.03 10.04
N GLY A 76 -9.12 -3.82 10.61
CA GLY A 76 -8.69 -3.63 12.00
C GLY A 76 -7.22 -3.98 12.27
N GLY A 77 -6.34 -3.70 11.31
CA GLY A 77 -4.92 -4.01 11.40
C GLY A 77 -4.04 -2.97 10.70
N ILE A 78 -2.74 -3.18 10.78
CA ILE A 78 -1.73 -2.23 10.30
C ILE A 78 -0.84 -2.95 9.30
N MET A 79 -0.46 -2.27 8.22
CA MET A 79 0.43 -2.77 7.19
C MET A 79 1.59 -1.80 7.00
N GLU A 80 2.80 -2.33 6.82
CA GLU A 80 3.95 -1.56 6.35
C GLU A 80 4.29 -2.02 4.94
N ILE A 81 4.32 -1.07 4.01
CA ILE A 81 4.52 -1.29 2.59
C ILE A 81 5.81 -0.60 2.17
N ARG A 82 6.73 -1.38 1.63
CA ARG A 82 7.98 -0.89 1.06
C ARG A 82 7.77 -0.61 -0.43
N VAL A 83 8.06 0.61 -0.85
CA VAL A 83 7.87 1.11 -2.22
C VAL A 83 9.24 1.40 -2.81
N GLU A 84 9.61 0.67 -3.87
CA GLU A 84 10.97 0.65 -4.40
C GLU A 84 10.96 0.80 -5.93
N PRO A 85 11.92 1.55 -6.51
CA PRO A 85 12.14 1.56 -7.95
C PRO A 85 12.51 0.15 -8.44
N ALA A 86 12.00 -0.20 -9.63
CA ALA A 86 12.31 -1.42 -10.36
C ALA A 86 12.60 -1.11 -11.83
#